data_AF-A0AAN4YX39-F1
#
_entry.id   AF-A0AAN4YX39-F1
#
_cell.length_a   1.000
_cell.length_b   1.000
_cell.length_c   1.000
_cell.angle_alpha   90.00
_cell.angle_beta   90.00
_cell.angle_gamma   90.00
#
_symmetry.space_group_name_H-M   'P 1'
#
loop_
_entity.id
_entity.type
_entity.pdbx_description
1 polymer ?
#
loop_
_entity_poly.entity_id
_entity_poly.type
_entity_poly.pdbx_seq_one_letter_code
_entity_poly.pdbx_strand_id
1 'polypeptide(L)'
;MLDGLSRVSRDTGVHPVKTALSIYKSIFAPNSTVTPNLIHTNAMLNVCARQRDMDSLWRVAGELPEDGPGSPNCTTYSIILRAISDAAQADVVRMRHSQVEKILARKAQGVKEGKRIWSDIIYRWKKGQLEIDNLLVSAMANLLMEASTDRGCYDVFALIHQVTGIPILAKEPSDPSSKIQKKSRGIDLEEDVPFVDDSEKLYRPVEAEPEEVEQDGEEETFENVFDPIVSPGTSSPSYISVGNRELSLILEACLSMTQEFGIGAGKAYWQHLTLEDTDYKIEPDGGTYHQYLRLLRLGHSSRLALDVIRNQMVPAQMTEGRSFRIAFACCLRDRKNINVFKNANGLLHLMETSLVLPFPQALGAYLDLVRILGDRPQLLMSLSGIDGNGKRPAGGLSALGQQLRLNLQTTALEALRPCIAKLDKAMEQGLVSPVPVEGRGIRSNSSNEHAVSGKEALKVLATVRGLIDDILMPANSKLLSKETRAQLKKESRDLRRYSNAKITNKYKDSLVSPTSEQVLAYKDQQVAEGSLDVD
;
A
#
# COMPACT_ATOMS: atom_id res chain seq x y z
N MET A 1 -35.89 -4.20 3.05
CA MET A 1 -36.02 -5.41 3.91
C MET A 1 -34.88 -6.40 3.67
N LEU A 2 -34.61 -6.84 2.43
CA LEU A 2 -33.49 -7.73 2.10
C LEU A 2 -32.11 -7.18 2.55
N ASP A 3 -31.83 -5.89 2.33
CA ASP A 3 -30.56 -5.29 2.83
C ASP A 3 -30.41 -5.38 4.36
N GLY A 4 -31.52 -5.29 5.10
CA GLY A 4 -31.52 -5.46 6.55
C GLY A 4 -31.13 -6.88 6.97
N LEU A 5 -31.63 -7.90 6.27
CA LEU A 5 -31.30 -9.32 6.52
C LEU A 5 -29.83 -9.64 6.23
N SER A 6 -29.19 -8.88 5.34
CA SER A 6 -27.74 -9.01 5.08
C SER A 6 -26.88 -8.60 6.28
N ARG A 7 -27.43 -7.82 7.23
CA ARG A 7 -26.70 -7.28 8.39
C ARG A 7 -26.98 -8.03 9.69
N VAL A 8 -27.86 -9.04 9.66
CA VAL A 8 -28.24 -9.84 10.83
C VAL A 8 -27.10 -10.80 11.21
N SER A 9 -26.76 -10.86 12.49
CA SER A 9 -25.77 -11.80 13.02
C SER A 9 -26.29 -13.23 12.95
N ARG A 10 -25.38 -14.20 12.74
CA ARG A 10 -25.74 -15.62 12.63
C ARG A 10 -26.26 -16.22 13.94
N ASP A 11 -25.96 -15.59 15.07
CA ASP A 11 -26.25 -16.10 16.41
C ASP A 11 -27.69 -15.83 16.89
N THR A 12 -28.53 -15.14 16.09
CA THR A 12 -29.86 -14.69 16.54
C THR A 12 -30.98 -15.72 16.37
N GLY A 13 -30.66 -16.98 16.00
CA GLY A 13 -31.67 -18.04 15.79
C GLY A 13 -32.61 -17.82 14.59
N VAL A 14 -32.39 -16.76 13.82
CA VAL A 14 -33.09 -16.48 12.56
C VAL A 14 -32.31 -17.17 11.44
N HIS A 15 -32.99 -17.69 10.42
CA HIS A 15 -32.37 -18.19 9.19
C HIS A 15 -32.43 -17.11 8.08
N PRO A 16 -31.57 -16.07 8.12
CA PRO A 16 -31.70 -14.89 7.27
C PRO A 16 -31.72 -15.21 5.77
N VAL A 17 -30.95 -16.19 5.31
CA VAL A 17 -30.98 -16.61 3.89
C VAL A 17 -32.32 -17.21 3.53
N LYS A 18 -32.85 -18.16 4.32
CA LYS A 18 -34.14 -18.82 4.05
C LYS A 18 -35.29 -17.81 4.05
N THR A 19 -35.30 -16.89 5.01
CA THR A 19 -36.31 -15.82 5.08
C THR A 19 -36.18 -14.87 3.89
N ALA A 20 -34.97 -14.46 3.55
CA ALA A 20 -34.72 -13.61 2.38
C ALA A 20 -35.15 -14.29 1.07
N LEU A 21 -34.87 -15.58 0.91
CA LEU A 21 -35.26 -16.38 -0.25
C LEU A 21 -36.78 -16.48 -0.40
N SER A 22 -37.51 -16.62 0.71
CA SER A 22 -38.98 -16.62 0.70
C SER A 22 -39.53 -15.27 0.20
N ILE A 23 -38.99 -14.17 0.72
CA ILE A 23 -39.37 -12.81 0.31
C ILE A 23 -39.00 -12.56 -1.16
N TYR A 24 -37.81 -12.99 -1.57
CA TYR A 24 -37.35 -12.86 -2.95
C TYR A 24 -38.30 -13.61 -3.90
N LYS A 25 -38.62 -14.88 -3.60
CA LYS A 25 -39.58 -15.66 -4.41
C LYS A 25 -40.96 -15.04 -4.45
N SER A 26 -41.44 -14.44 -3.35
CA SER A 26 -42.76 -13.77 -3.36
C SER A 26 -42.79 -12.53 -4.25
N ILE A 27 -41.67 -11.82 -4.41
CA ILE A 27 -41.58 -10.65 -5.32
C ILE A 27 -41.72 -11.09 -6.78
N PHE A 28 -41.18 -12.25 -7.16
CA PHE A 28 -41.25 -12.81 -8.51
C PHE A 28 -42.51 -13.65 -8.77
N ALA A 29 -43.43 -13.73 -7.80
CA ALA A 29 -44.67 -14.46 -7.97
C ALA A 29 -45.64 -13.73 -8.93
N PRO A 30 -46.48 -14.45 -9.70
CA PRO A 30 -47.39 -13.84 -10.70
C PRO A 30 -48.39 -12.83 -10.12
N ASN A 31 -48.68 -12.92 -8.83
CA ASN A 31 -49.60 -12.06 -8.08
C ASN A 31 -48.91 -10.94 -7.30
N SER A 32 -47.60 -10.75 -7.48
CA SER A 32 -46.84 -9.71 -6.80
C SER A 32 -47.25 -8.32 -7.30
N THR A 33 -47.46 -7.39 -6.35
CA THR A 33 -47.66 -5.96 -6.65
C THR A 33 -46.35 -5.24 -6.95
N VAL A 34 -45.20 -5.89 -6.73
CA VAL A 34 -43.86 -5.33 -6.94
C VAL A 34 -43.30 -5.87 -8.24
N THR A 35 -42.88 -4.97 -9.13
CA THR A 35 -42.22 -5.34 -10.40
C THR A 35 -40.84 -5.94 -10.13
N PRO A 36 -40.59 -7.21 -10.51
CA PRO A 36 -39.28 -7.81 -10.35
C PRO A 36 -38.22 -7.09 -11.19
N ASN A 37 -37.02 -6.93 -10.63
CA ASN A 37 -35.90 -6.29 -11.32
C ASN A 37 -34.57 -6.77 -10.72
N LEU A 38 -33.46 -6.44 -11.39
CA LEU A 38 -32.12 -6.87 -10.98
C LEU A 38 -31.69 -6.33 -9.60
N ILE A 39 -32.29 -5.23 -9.11
CA ILE A 39 -32.00 -4.70 -7.77
C ILE A 39 -32.43 -5.70 -6.69
N HIS A 40 -33.60 -6.33 -6.85
CA HIS A 40 -34.07 -7.37 -5.93
C HIS A 40 -33.12 -8.58 -5.93
N THR A 41 -32.65 -9.00 -7.11
CA THR A 41 -31.70 -10.12 -7.24
C THR A 41 -30.35 -9.77 -6.63
N ASN A 42 -29.81 -8.58 -6.89
CA ASN A 42 -28.57 -8.09 -6.28
C ASN A 42 -28.69 -7.98 -4.75
N ALA A 43 -29.86 -7.61 -4.22
CA ALA A 43 -30.10 -7.61 -2.79
C ALA A 43 -30.10 -9.05 -2.22
N MET A 44 -30.72 -10.01 -2.90
CA MET A 44 -30.70 -11.42 -2.51
C MET A 44 -29.29 -12.02 -2.55
N LEU A 45 -28.55 -11.78 -3.63
CA LEU A 45 -27.15 -12.21 -3.78
C LEU A 45 -26.26 -11.62 -2.67
N ASN A 46 -26.45 -10.36 -2.30
CA ASN A 46 -25.75 -9.73 -1.18
C ASN A 46 -26.06 -10.41 0.17
N VAL A 47 -27.30 -10.86 0.39
CA VAL A 47 -27.65 -11.63 1.59
C VAL A 47 -26.90 -12.96 1.58
N CYS A 48 -26.92 -13.70 0.47
CA CYS A 48 -26.18 -14.96 0.35
C CYS A 48 -24.68 -14.77 0.58
N ALA A 49 -24.07 -13.75 -0.04
CA ALA A 49 -22.66 -13.42 0.10
C ALA A 49 -22.27 -13.15 1.56
N ARG A 50 -22.99 -12.26 2.26
CA ARG A 50 -22.70 -11.94 3.67
C ARG A 50 -22.95 -13.11 4.61
N GLN A 51 -23.96 -13.92 4.33
CA GLN A 51 -24.25 -15.13 5.08
C GLN A 51 -23.40 -16.34 4.63
N ARG A 52 -22.48 -16.16 3.67
CA ARG A 52 -21.58 -17.18 3.12
C ARG A 52 -22.31 -18.46 2.71
N ASP A 53 -23.52 -18.31 2.18
CA ASP A 53 -24.33 -19.41 1.62
C ASP A 53 -24.10 -19.42 0.10
N MET A 54 -23.00 -20.05 -0.31
CA MET A 54 -22.59 -20.08 -1.73
C MET A 54 -23.54 -20.93 -2.57
N ASP A 55 -24.14 -21.99 -2.01
CA ASP A 55 -25.09 -22.83 -2.73
C ASP A 55 -26.34 -22.05 -3.15
N SER A 56 -26.89 -21.24 -2.23
CA SER A 56 -28.01 -20.37 -2.54
C SER A 56 -27.62 -19.22 -3.46
N LEU A 57 -26.39 -18.70 -3.34
CA LEU A 57 -25.85 -17.69 -4.26
C LEU A 57 -25.80 -18.21 -5.70
N TRP A 58 -25.21 -19.39 -5.91
CA TRP A 58 -25.09 -20.00 -7.24
C TRP A 58 -26.44 -20.37 -7.83
N ARG A 59 -27.38 -20.86 -7.00
CA ARG A 59 -28.75 -21.12 -7.44
C ARG A 59 -29.43 -19.86 -7.98
N VAL A 60 -29.37 -18.75 -7.24
CA VAL A 60 -29.99 -17.49 -7.66
C VAL A 60 -29.26 -16.89 -8.88
N ALA A 61 -27.93 -17.01 -8.94
CA ALA A 61 -27.16 -16.53 -10.08
C ALA A 61 -27.45 -17.34 -11.36
N GLY A 62 -27.63 -18.65 -11.26
CA GLY A 62 -27.98 -19.52 -12.39
C GLY A 62 -29.41 -19.35 -12.91
N GLU A 63 -30.30 -18.69 -12.15
CA GLU A 63 -31.65 -18.34 -12.59
C GLU A 63 -31.70 -17.01 -13.37
N LEU A 64 -30.59 -16.26 -13.42
CA LEU A 64 -30.53 -15.00 -14.17
C LEU A 64 -30.54 -15.26 -15.68
N PRO A 65 -31.29 -14.47 -16.46
CA PRO A 65 -31.31 -14.61 -17.91
C PRO A 65 -29.94 -14.27 -18.51
N GLU A 66 -29.60 -14.93 -19.61
CA GLU A 66 -28.37 -14.65 -20.34
C GLU A 66 -28.38 -13.24 -20.94
N ASP A 67 -29.50 -12.81 -21.52
CA ASP A 67 -29.67 -11.51 -22.17
C ASP A 67 -30.92 -10.75 -21.68
N GLY A 68 -30.92 -9.42 -21.85
CA GLY A 68 -32.07 -8.54 -21.63
C GLY A 68 -32.10 -7.82 -20.28
N PRO A 69 -33.21 -7.12 -19.93
CA PRO A 69 -33.27 -6.19 -18.79
C PRO A 69 -33.07 -6.78 -17.39
N GLY A 70 -33.01 -8.11 -17.27
CA GLY A 70 -32.75 -8.84 -16.03
C GLY A 70 -31.39 -9.55 -16.00
N SER A 71 -30.56 -9.42 -17.04
CA SER A 71 -29.26 -10.09 -17.10
C SER A 71 -28.27 -9.48 -16.11
N PRO A 72 -27.24 -10.24 -15.65
CA PRO A 72 -26.23 -9.73 -14.74
C PRO A 72 -25.57 -8.43 -15.25
N ASN A 73 -25.38 -7.47 -14.36
CA ASN A 73 -24.62 -6.24 -14.63
C ASN A 73 -23.35 -6.16 -13.77
N CYS A 74 -22.58 -5.06 -13.89
CA CYS A 74 -21.35 -4.86 -13.13
C CYS A 74 -21.53 -4.99 -11.62
N THR A 75 -22.67 -4.55 -11.08
CA THR A 75 -22.99 -4.73 -9.66
C THR A 75 -23.19 -6.21 -9.32
N THR A 76 -23.93 -6.95 -10.14
CA THR A 76 -24.16 -8.40 -9.96
C THR A 76 -22.84 -9.16 -9.93
N TYR A 77 -21.98 -8.96 -10.94
CA TYR A 77 -20.68 -9.61 -11.01
C TYR A 77 -19.76 -9.21 -9.84
N SER A 78 -19.75 -7.94 -9.45
CA SER A 78 -18.97 -7.48 -8.30
C SER A 78 -19.37 -8.18 -7.00
N ILE A 79 -20.68 -8.42 -6.80
CA ILE A 79 -21.19 -9.16 -5.63
C ILE A 79 -20.69 -10.61 -5.66
N ILE A 80 -20.76 -11.27 -6.82
CA ILE A 80 -20.33 -12.66 -6.99
C ILE A 80 -18.82 -12.80 -6.75
N LEU A 81 -17.98 -11.98 -7.40
CA LEU A 81 -16.53 -12.02 -7.24
C LEU A 81 -16.12 -11.78 -5.78
N ARG A 82 -16.75 -10.81 -5.11
CA ARG A 82 -16.52 -10.56 -3.68
C ARG A 82 -16.97 -11.73 -2.81
N ALA A 83 -18.09 -12.38 -3.13
CA ALA A 83 -18.56 -13.54 -2.39
C ALA A 83 -17.59 -14.72 -2.49
N ILE A 84 -17.00 -14.95 -3.67
CA ILE A 84 -15.95 -15.96 -3.88
C ILE A 84 -14.74 -15.68 -2.99
N SER A 85 -14.23 -14.43 -3.00
CA SER A 85 -13.11 -13.98 -2.16
C SER A 85 -13.43 -14.13 -0.66
N ASP A 86 -14.58 -13.63 -0.20
CA ASP A 86 -15.02 -13.71 1.20
C ASP A 86 -15.16 -15.17 1.67
N ALA A 87 -15.64 -16.07 0.81
CA ALA A 87 -15.75 -17.51 1.09
C ALA A 87 -14.37 -18.18 1.16
N ALA A 88 -13.48 -17.90 0.21
CA ALA A 88 -12.12 -18.43 0.21
C ALA A 88 -11.34 -18.00 1.46
N GLN A 89 -11.42 -16.72 1.82
CA GLN A 89 -10.77 -16.19 3.01
C GLN A 89 -11.36 -16.79 4.31
N ALA A 90 -12.68 -17.00 4.36
CA ALA A 90 -13.32 -17.66 5.49
C ALA A 90 -12.83 -19.09 5.72
N ASP A 91 -12.64 -19.85 4.64
CA ASP A 91 -12.13 -21.20 4.70
C ASP A 91 -10.66 -21.22 5.16
N VAL A 92 -9.84 -20.32 4.60
CA VAL A 92 -8.43 -20.17 4.99
C VAL A 92 -8.27 -19.84 6.47
N VAL A 93 -9.10 -18.95 7.03
CA VAL A 93 -9.05 -18.57 8.46
C VAL A 93 -9.37 -19.76 9.38
N ARG A 94 -10.14 -20.74 8.92
CA ARG A 94 -10.46 -21.96 9.69
C ARG A 94 -9.34 -23.00 9.61
N MET A 95 -8.42 -22.88 8.66
CA MET A 95 -7.27 -23.78 8.50
C MET A 95 -6.15 -23.39 9.47
N ARG A 96 -5.32 -24.37 9.85
CA ARG A 96 -4.12 -24.08 10.66
C ARG A 96 -3.04 -23.49 9.75
N HIS A 97 -2.24 -22.55 10.26
CA HIS A 97 -1.11 -21.96 9.51
C HIS A 97 -0.08 -22.99 8.99
N SER A 98 -0.02 -24.19 9.58
CA SER A 98 0.84 -25.28 9.10
C SER A 98 0.33 -25.97 7.83
N GLN A 99 -0.95 -25.78 7.47
CA GLN A 99 -1.58 -26.39 6.29
C GLN A 99 -1.37 -25.53 5.04
N VAL A 100 -0.12 -25.15 4.78
CA VAL A 100 0.23 -24.18 3.73
C VAL A 100 -0.29 -24.61 2.35
N GLU A 101 -0.10 -25.87 1.96
CA GLU A 101 -0.56 -26.38 0.65
C GLU A 101 -2.08 -26.29 0.49
N LYS A 102 -2.85 -26.64 1.54
CA LYS A 102 -4.32 -26.56 1.50
C LYS A 102 -4.81 -25.12 1.42
N ILE A 103 -4.13 -24.21 2.13
CA ILE A 103 -4.41 -22.77 2.08
C ILE A 103 -4.16 -22.24 0.66
N LEU A 104 -3.01 -22.58 0.06
CA LEU A 104 -2.66 -22.17 -1.30
C LEU A 104 -3.63 -22.76 -2.33
N ALA A 105 -3.96 -24.05 -2.24
CA ALA A 105 -4.91 -24.70 -3.13
C ALA A 105 -6.31 -24.05 -3.03
N ARG A 106 -6.79 -23.72 -1.83
CA ARG A 106 -8.09 -23.06 -1.64
C ARG A 106 -8.12 -21.66 -2.25
N LYS A 107 -7.03 -20.90 -2.11
CA LYS A 107 -6.87 -19.58 -2.73
C LYS A 107 -6.82 -19.68 -4.25
N ALA A 108 -6.05 -20.62 -4.79
CA ALA A 108 -5.97 -20.88 -6.22
C ALA A 108 -7.34 -21.27 -6.81
N GLN A 109 -8.11 -22.08 -6.09
CA GLN A 109 -9.48 -22.43 -6.46
C GLN A 109 -10.40 -21.20 -6.54
N GLY A 110 -10.32 -20.30 -5.55
CA GLY A 110 -11.08 -19.04 -5.57
C GLY A 110 -10.72 -18.16 -6.77
N VAL A 111 -9.43 -18.09 -7.12
CA VAL A 111 -8.99 -17.39 -8.34
C VAL A 111 -9.50 -18.07 -9.61
N LYS A 112 -9.48 -19.40 -9.69
CA LYS A 112 -10.01 -20.15 -10.84
C LYS A 112 -11.51 -19.88 -11.04
N GLU A 113 -12.29 -19.91 -9.96
CA GLU A 113 -13.72 -19.55 -9.97
C GLU A 113 -13.93 -18.10 -10.43
N GLY A 114 -13.12 -17.15 -9.94
CA GLY A 114 -13.15 -15.77 -10.38
C GLY A 114 -12.85 -15.58 -11.86
N LYS A 115 -11.81 -16.26 -12.38
CA LYS A 115 -11.45 -16.22 -13.80
C LYS A 115 -12.54 -16.79 -14.70
N ARG A 116 -13.27 -17.82 -14.23
CA ARG A 116 -14.45 -18.34 -14.93
C ARG A 116 -15.59 -17.33 -14.99
N ILE A 117 -15.81 -16.52 -13.94
CA ILE A 117 -16.77 -15.41 -14.01
C ILE A 117 -16.26 -14.31 -14.94
N TRP A 118 -14.95 -14.04 -14.94
CA TRP A 118 -14.35 -13.05 -15.82
C TRP A 118 -14.51 -13.40 -17.32
N SER A 119 -14.45 -14.68 -17.70
CA SER A 119 -14.65 -15.06 -19.11
C SER A 119 -16.05 -14.70 -19.64
N ASP A 120 -17.10 -14.85 -18.83
CA ASP A 120 -18.47 -14.42 -19.18
C ASP A 120 -18.58 -12.88 -19.24
N ILE A 121 -17.95 -12.17 -18.30
CA ILE A 121 -17.86 -10.70 -18.32
C ILE A 121 -17.23 -10.22 -19.64
N ILE A 122 -16.09 -10.81 -20.04
CA ILE A 122 -15.40 -10.46 -21.28
C ILE A 122 -16.24 -10.79 -22.50
N TYR A 123 -16.91 -11.93 -22.53
CA TYR A 123 -17.82 -12.30 -23.61
C TYR A 123 -18.93 -11.27 -23.81
N ARG A 124 -19.58 -10.85 -22.72
CA ARG A 124 -20.66 -9.83 -22.76
C ARG A 124 -20.15 -8.44 -23.10
N TRP A 125 -18.97 -8.08 -22.60
CA TRP A 125 -18.32 -6.81 -22.93
C TRP A 125 -17.99 -6.72 -24.42
N LYS A 126 -17.43 -7.80 -25.01
CA LYS A 126 -17.18 -7.90 -26.46
C LYS A 126 -18.44 -7.75 -27.31
N LYS A 127 -19.59 -8.22 -26.82
CA LYS A 127 -20.88 -8.08 -27.50
C LYS A 127 -21.56 -6.71 -27.31
N GLY A 128 -20.98 -5.83 -26.49
CA GLY A 128 -21.62 -4.56 -26.13
C GLY A 128 -22.84 -4.70 -25.21
N GLN A 129 -22.96 -5.85 -24.52
CA GLN A 129 -24.07 -6.14 -23.61
C GLN A 129 -23.76 -5.73 -22.16
N LEU A 130 -22.50 -5.43 -21.86
CA LEU A 130 -22.03 -5.04 -20.53
C LEU A 130 -21.00 -3.93 -20.67
N GLU A 131 -21.19 -2.81 -19.97
CA GLU A 131 -20.18 -1.76 -19.84
C GLU A 131 -19.42 -1.95 -18.53
N ILE A 132 -18.13 -2.27 -18.61
CA ILE A 132 -17.29 -2.49 -17.42
C ILE A 132 -17.09 -1.18 -16.65
N ASP A 133 -17.16 -1.26 -15.32
CA ASP A 133 -16.86 -0.14 -14.42
C ASP A 133 -15.63 -0.43 -13.54
N ASN A 134 -15.10 0.61 -12.91
CA ASN A 134 -13.93 0.49 -12.04
C ASN A 134 -14.21 -0.35 -10.76
N LEU A 135 -15.48 -0.49 -10.35
CA LEU A 135 -15.86 -1.29 -9.17
C LEU A 135 -15.72 -2.79 -9.44
N LEU A 136 -16.15 -3.22 -10.62
CA LEU A 136 -16.02 -4.59 -11.09
C LEU A 136 -14.54 -4.97 -11.25
N VAL A 137 -13.75 -4.10 -11.89
CA VAL A 137 -12.30 -4.30 -12.01
C VAL A 137 -11.63 -4.39 -10.64
N SER A 138 -12.02 -3.53 -9.69
CA SER A 138 -11.50 -3.60 -8.31
C SER A 138 -11.84 -4.93 -7.63
N ALA A 139 -13.06 -5.45 -7.82
CA ALA A 139 -13.46 -6.72 -7.23
C ALA A 139 -12.60 -7.88 -7.77
N MET A 140 -12.36 -7.91 -9.09
CA MET A 140 -11.51 -8.92 -9.71
C MET A 140 -10.04 -8.78 -9.28
N ALA A 141 -9.49 -7.56 -9.28
CA ALA A 141 -8.11 -7.32 -8.88
C ALA A 141 -7.83 -7.75 -7.43
N ASN A 142 -8.76 -7.47 -6.50
CA ASN A 142 -8.63 -7.91 -5.11
C ASN A 142 -8.64 -9.44 -5.00
N LEU A 143 -9.52 -10.13 -5.72
CA LEU A 143 -9.55 -11.59 -5.74
C LEU A 143 -8.24 -12.19 -6.28
N LEU A 144 -7.64 -11.59 -7.32
CA LEU A 144 -6.35 -12.02 -7.84
C LEU A 144 -5.22 -11.85 -6.82
N MET A 145 -5.21 -10.73 -6.09
CA MET A 145 -4.22 -10.46 -5.03
C MET A 145 -4.36 -11.39 -3.82
N GLU A 146 -5.56 -11.93 -3.54
CA GLU A 146 -5.76 -12.87 -2.44
C GLU A 146 -4.97 -14.18 -2.59
N ALA A 147 -4.60 -14.57 -3.82
CA ALA A 147 -3.69 -15.69 -4.04
C ALA A 147 -2.35 -15.51 -3.35
N SER A 148 -1.92 -14.25 -3.13
CA SER A 148 -0.62 -13.91 -2.53
C SER A 148 0.57 -14.52 -3.30
N THR A 149 0.43 -14.61 -4.63
CA THR A 149 1.48 -15.07 -5.55
C THR A 149 1.91 -13.92 -6.46
N ASP A 150 3.18 -13.94 -6.88
CA ASP A 150 3.70 -12.96 -7.85
C ASP A 150 2.91 -13.04 -9.17
N ARG A 151 2.47 -14.25 -9.57
CA ARG A 151 1.61 -14.42 -10.76
C ARG A 151 0.24 -13.76 -10.59
N GLY A 152 -0.42 -13.93 -9.44
CA GLY A 152 -1.69 -13.25 -9.16
C GLY A 152 -1.55 -11.73 -9.20
N CYS A 153 -0.43 -11.19 -8.71
CA CYS A 153 -0.14 -9.76 -8.82
C CYS A 153 0.13 -9.33 -10.27
N TYR A 154 0.82 -10.15 -11.06
CA TYR A 154 1.02 -9.88 -12.48
C TYR A 154 -0.29 -9.88 -13.27
N ASP A 155 -1.19 -10.81 -12.97
CA ASP A 155 -2.53 -10.88 -13.57
C ASP A 155 -3.35 -9.60 -13.29
N VAL A 156 -3.09 -8.87 -12.20
CA VAL A 156 -3.69 -7.53 -11.96
C VAL A 156 -3.21 -6.52 -13.00
N PHE A 157 -1.92 -6.51 -13.36
CA PHE A 157 -1.43 -5.62 -14.41
C PHE A 157 -2.03 -5.98 -15.78
N ALA A 158 -2.16 -7.28 -16.08
CA ALA A 158 -2.82 -7.75 -17.30
C ALA A 158 -4.30 -7.34 -17.34
N LEU A 159 -5.02 -7.51 -16.23
CA LEU A 159 -6.41 -7.04 -16.08
C LEU A 159 -6.54 -5.54 -16.32
N ILE A 160 -5.68 -4.72 -15.70
CA ILE A 160 -5.71 -3.27 -15.87
C ILE A 160 -5.37 -2.90 -17.32
N HIS A 161 -4.37 -3.53 -17.93
CA HIS A 161 -4.04 -3.33 -19.34
C HIS A 161 -5.23 -3.66 -20.26
N GLN A 162 -5.93 -4.78 -20.01
CA GLN A 162 -7.08 -5.21 -20.80
C GLN A 162 -8.22 -4.17 -20.80
N VAL A 163 -8.51 -3.57 -19.64
CA VAL A 163 -9.68 -2.69 -19.45
C VAL A 163 -9.38 -1.20 -19.63
N THR A 164 -8.12 -0.78 -19.57
CA THR A 164 -7.71 0.63 -19.67
C THR A 164 -6.76 0.95 -20.81
N GLY A 165 -6.05 -0.06 -21.36
CA GLY A 165 -4.97 0.14 -22.31
C GLY A 165 -3.62 0.56 -21.71
N ILE A 166 -3.53 0.79 -20.38
CA ILE A 166 -2.25 1.14 -19.72
C ILE A 166 -1.20 0.06 -19.99
N PRO A 167 0.03 0.41 -20.40
CA PRO A 167 1.07 -0.57 -20.67
C PRO A 167 1.46 -1.39 -19.43
N ILE A 168 1.82 -2.66 -19.65
CA ILE A 168 2.38 -3.50 -18.59
C ILE A 168 3.85 -3.13 -18.40
N LEU A 169 4.17 -2.48 -17.27
CA LEU A 169 5.53 -2.04 -16.91
C LEU A 169 6.23 -3.01 -15.94
N ALA A 170 5.52 -4.06 -15.50
CA ALA A 170 6.07 -5.11 -14.66
C ALA A 170 6.66 -6.25 -15.50
N LYS A 171 7.74 -6.86 -15.00
CA LYS A 171 8.30 -8.07 -15.60
C LYS A 171 7.44 -9.27 -15.21
N GLU A 172 7.13 -10.10 -16.20
CA GLU A 172 6.40 -11.34 -15.98
C GLU A 172 7.21 -12.32 -15.10
N PRO A 173 6.64 -12.81 -13.99
CA PRO A 173 7.26 -13.86 -13.18
C PRO A 173 7.46 -15.12 -14.03
N SER A 174 8.66 -15.69 -14.00
CA SER A 174 8.92 -16.95 -14.72
C SER A 174 8.20 -18.11 -14.05
N ASP A 175 7.28 -18.74 -14.76
CA ASP A 175 6.57 -19.92 -14.27
C ASP A 175 7.45 -21.18 -14.47
N PRO A 176 7.74 -22.00 -13.44
CA PRO A 176 8.43 -23.27 -13.64
C PRO A 176 7.68 -24.24 -14.58
N SER A 177 6.35 -24.09 -14.75
CA SER A 177 5.51 -24.87 -15.67
C SER A 177 5.68 -24.48 -17.15
N SER A 178 5.99 -23.20 -17.44
CA SER A 178 6.08 -22.65 -18.81
C SER A 178 7.21 -23.27 -19.65
N LYS A 179 8.20 -23.92 -19.00
CA LYS A 179 9.29 -24.63 -19.70
C LYS A 179 8.85 -25.97 -20.29
N ILE A 180 7.74 -26.55 -19.84
CA ILE A 180 7.26 -27.86 -20.30
C ILE A 180 6.51 -27.71 -21.63
N GLN A 181 5.73 -26.64 -21.82
CA GLN A 181 4.97 -26.43 -23.06
C GLN A 181 5.81 -25.92 -24.25
N LYS A 182 6.97 -25.27 -24.03
CA LYS A 182 7.84 -24.86 -25.14
C LYS A 182 8.64 -26.01 -25.76
N LYS A 183 8.74 -27.18 -25.10
CA LYS A 183 9.37 -28.38 -25.66
C LYS A 183 8.45 -29.22 -26.54
N SER A 184 7.14 -29.03 -26.48
CA SER A 184 6.18 -29.80 -27.31
C SER A 184 5.88 -29.16 -28.68
N ARG A 185 6.48 -28.01 -29.01
CA ARG A 185 6.29 -27.32 -30.31
C ARG A 185 7.53 -27.31 -31.22
N GLY A 186 8.55 -28.09 -30.93
CA GLY A 186 9.73 -28.22 -31.79
C GLY A 186 10.38 -29.58 -31.62
N ILE A 187 9.88 -30.59 -32.35
CA ILE A 187 10.67 -31.77 -32.68
C ILE A 187 11.29 -31.44 -34.04
N ASP A 188 12.50 -30.89 -34.01
CA ASP A 188 13.43 -30.93 -35.13
C ASP A 188 13.79 -32.40 -35.39
N LEU A 189 13.76 -32.76 -36.67
CA LEU A 189 14.25 -34.03 -37.19
C LEU A 189 15.78 -34.03 -37.08
N GLU A 190 16.36 -34.87 -36.23
CA GLU A 190 17.73 -35.35 -36.40
C GLU A 190 17.79 -36.87 -36.19
N GLU A 191 18.37 -37.54 -37.19
CA GLU A 191 18.71 -38.96 -37.28
C GLU A 191 19.78 -39.35 -36.24
N ASP A 192 19.66 -40.57 -35.68
CA ASP A 192 20.73 -41.54 -35.32
C ASP A 192 20.20 -42.52 -34.25
N VAL A 193 20.33 -43.86 -34.24
CA VAL A 193 21.00 -44.91 -35.02
C VAL A 193 20.20 -46.21 -34.74
N PRO A 194 20.07 -47.18 -35.66
CA PRO A 194 19.43 -48.46 -35.33
C PRO A 194 20.39 -49.33 -34.52
N PHE A 195 20.07 -49.58 -33.24
CA PHE A 195 20.74 -50.64 -32.47
C PHE A 195 20.14 -51.99 -32.87
N VAL A 196 20.94 -52.82 -33.55
CA VAL A 196 20.65 -54.22 -33.86
C VAL A 196 21.34 -55.06 -32.78
N ASP A 197 20.61 -55.92 -32.07
CA ASP A 197 21.22 -57.02 -31.30
C ASP A 197 21.39 -58.27 -32.18
N ASP A 198 22.30 -59.16 -31.77
CA ASP A 198 22.84 -60.33 -32.50
C ASP A 198 21.83 -61.44 -32.88
N SER A 199 20.54 -61.13 -32.99
CA SER A 199 19.47 -62.11 -33.22
C SER A 199 18.44 -61.70 -34.28
N GLU A 200 18.82 -61.04 -35.38
CA GLU A 200 18.01 -60.75 -36.60
C GLU A 200 16.47 -60.81 -36.47
N LYS A 201 15.88 -60.12 -35.48
CA LYS A 201 14.42 -59.96 -35.36
C LYS A 201 14.08 -58.54 -34.97
N LEU A 202 13.28 -57.91 -35.83
CA LEU A 202 12.67 -56.61 -35.56
C LEU A 202 11.75 -56.74 -34.33
N TYR A 203 12.08 -56.00 -33.27
CA TYR A 203 11.17 -55.82 -32.14
C TYR A 203 9.97 -54.99 -32.61
N ARG A 204 8.81 -55.63 -32.75
CA ARG A 204 7.52 -54.97 -32.92
C ARG A 204 6.83 -54.99 -31.55
N PRO A 205 6.72 -53.86 -30.83
CA PRO A 205 5.80 -53.78 -29.71
C PRO A 205 4.38 -54.08 -30.22
N VAL A 206 3.72 -54.98 -29.51
CA VAL A 206 2.33 -55.41 -29.72
C VAL A 206 1.43 -54.18 -29.79
N GLU A 207 0.62 -54.09 -30.87
CA GLU A 207 -0.52 -53.18 -30.95
C GLU A 207 -1.47 -53.55 -29.80
N ALA A 208 -1.37 -52.81 -28.70
CA ALA A 208 -2.48 -52.73 -27.76
C ALA A 208 -3.60 -51.98 -28.48
N GLU A 209 -4.78 -52.62 -28.53
CA GLU A 209 -6.00 -51.95 -28.95
C GLU A 209 -6.14 -50.62 -28.20
N PRO A 210 -6.61 -49.54 -28.85
CA PRO A 210 -6.85 -48.30 -28.14
C PRO A 210 -7.95 -48.57 -27.11
N GLU A 211 -7.55 -48.73 -25.84
CA GLU A 211 -8.44 -48.40 -24.74
C GLU A 211 -8.95 -47.00 -25.04
N GLU A 212 -10.27 -46.87 -25.16
CA GLU A 212 -10.94 -45.58 -25.22
C GLU A 212 -10.49 -44.81 -23.98
N VAL A 213 -9.48 -43.95 -24.16
CA VAL A 213 -9.12 -42.94 -23.19
C VAL A 213 -10.38 -42.10 -23.07
N GLU A 214 -11.13 -42.32 -21.99
CA GLU A 214 -12.12 -41.36 -21.52
C GLU A 214 -11.45 -40.00 -21.65
N GLN A 215 -12.01 -39.13 -22.48
CA GLN A 215 -11.59 -37.73 -22.56
C GLN A 215 -11.79 -37.16 -21.17
N ASP A 216 -10.78 -37.27 -20.32
CA ASP A 216 -10.61 -36.44 -19.14
C ASP A 216 -10.74 -35.01 -19.67
N GLY A 217 -11.87 -34.40 -19.35
CA GLY A 217 -12.28 -33.11 -19.91
C GLY A 217 -11.11 -32.14 -19.77
N GLU A 218 -10.74 -31.52 -20.89
CA GLU A 218 -9.70 -30.49 -20.96
C GLU A 218 -9.80 -29.61 -19.71
N GLU A 219 -8.78 -29.64 -18.84
CA GLU A 219 -8.79 -28.81 -17.64
C GLU A 219 -9.01 -27.35 -18.09
N GLU A 220 -10.14 -26.74 -17.71
CA GLU A 220 -10.46 -25.36 -18.08
C GLU A 220 -9.28 -24.45 -17.71
N THR A 221 -8.50 -24.04 -18.72
CA THR A 221 -7.27 -23.28 -18.54
C THR A 221 -7.56 -21.80 -18.79
N PHE A 222 -7.60 -21.00 -17.73
CA PHE A 222 -7.91 -19.56 -17.79
C PHE A 222 -6.66 -18.66 -17.84
N GLU A 223 -5.56 -19.13 -18.42
CA GLU A 223 -4.29 -18.39 -18.47
C GLU A 223 -4.41 -17.10 -19.30
N ASN A 224 -5.16 -17.14 -20.40
CA ASN A 224 -5.28 -16.06 -21.39
C ASN A 224 -6.52 -15.18 -21.20
N VAL A 225 -7.19 -15.26 -20.04
CA VAL A 225 -8.47 -14.55 -19.81
C VAL A 225 -8.31 -13.03 -19.79
N PHE A 226 -7.10 -12.54 -19.54
CA PHE A 226 -6.76 -11.11 -19.51
C PHE A 226 -6.09 -10.60 -20.79
N ASP A 227 -6.06 -11.42 -21.85
CA ASP A 227 -5.49 -10.98 -23.13
C ASP A 227 -6.26 -9.77 -23.70
N PRO A 228 -5.56 -8.84 -24.38
CA PRO A 228 -6.20 -7.69 -25.00
C PRO A 228 -7.34 -8.10 -25.95
N ILE A 229 -8.43 -7.34 -25.92
CA ILE A 229 -9.66 -7.65 -26.69
C ILE A 229 -9.57 -7.16 -28.14
N VAL A 230 -8.58 -6.34 -28.47
CA VAL A 230 -8.46 -5.69 -29.79
C VAL A 230 -8.20 -6.75 -30.87
N SER A 231 -9.25 -7.08 -31.62
CA SER A 231 -9.18 -7.83 -32.88
C SER A 231 -9.35 -6.86 -34.04
N PRO A 232 -8.51 -6.88 -35.08
CA PRO A 232 -8.69 -6.01 -36.24
C PRO A 232 -10.02 -6.34 -36.94
N GLY A 233 -10.98 -5.39 -36.92
CA GLY A 233 -12.22 -5.46 -37.71
C GLY A 233 -13.55 -5.41 -36.94
N THR A 234 -13.55 -5.44 -35.60
CA THR A 234 -14.78 -5.32 -34.78
C THR A 234 -14.80 -4.02 -33.96
N SER A 235 -16.00 -3.44 -33.78
CA SER A 235 -16.27 -2.34 -32.84
C SER A 235 -15.73 -2.72 -31.45
N SER A 236 -14.56 -2.20 -31.09
CA SER A 236 -13.93 -2.51 -29.81
C SER A 236 -14.71 -1.85 -28.68
N PRO A 237 -14.97 -2.54 -27.56
CA PRO A 237 -15.60 -1.91 -26.41
C PRO A 237 -14.77 -0.74 -25.89
N SER A 238 -15.43 0.25 -25.30
CA SER A 238 -14.76 1.42 -24.73
C SER A 238 -13.92 1.07 -23.50
N TYR A 239 -12.71 1.63 -23.44
CA TYR A 239 -11.87 1.56 -22.23
C TYR A 239 -12.50 2.34 -21.08
N ILE A 240 -12.24 1.87 -19.86
CA ILE A 240 -12.65 2.58 -18.65
C ILE A 240 -11.70 3.74 -18.37
N SER A 241 -12.19 4.76 -17.66
CA SER A 241 -11.34 5.85 -17.21
C SER A 241 -10.39 5.38 -16.11
N VAL A 242 -9.17 5.94 -16.13
CA VAL A 242 -8.12 5.64 -15.18
C VAL A 242 -8.12 6.71 -14.08
N GLY A 243 -8.05 6.30 -12.81
CA GLY A 243 -7.86 7.23 -11.71
C GLY A 243 -7.12 6.66 -10.51
N ASN A 244 -7.25 7.32 -9.35
CA ASN A 244 -6.59 6.94 -8.10
C ASN A 244 -6.89 5.50 -7.65
N ARG A 245 -8.03 4.94 -8.05
CA ARG A 245 -8.44 3.57 -7.75
C ARG A 245 -7.54 2.55 -8.48
N GLU A 246 -7.33 2.73 -9.78
CA GLU A 246 -6.46 1.87 -10.59
C GLU A 246 -5.01 2.03 -10.14
N LEU A 247 -4.56 3.26 -9.89
CA LEU A 247 -3.23 3.51 -9.33
C LEU A 247 -3.03 2.79 -7.99
N SER A 248 -4.03 2.83 -7.11
CA SER A 248 -3.99 2.15 -5.81
C SER A 248 -3.90 0.61 -5.96
N LEU A 249 -4.64 0.03 -6.91
CA LEU A 249 -4.57 -1.41 -7.21
C LEU A 249 -3.19 -1.81 -7.76
N ILE A 250 -2.65 -1.02 -8.69
CA ILE A 250 -1.31 -1.24 -9.25
C ILE A 250 -0.25 -1.18 -8.15
N LEU A 251 -0.30 -0.16 -7.28
CA LEU A 251 0.66 -0.02 -6.18
C LEU A 251 0.50 -1.14 -5.13
N GLU A 252 -0.71 -1.61 -4.85
CA GLU A 252 -0.95 -2.72 -3.93
C GLU A 252 -0.39 -4.04 -4.48
N ALA A 253 -0.59 -4.30 -5.77
CA ALA A 253 0.02 -5.43 -6.45
C ALA A 253 1.55 -5.36 -6.36
N CYS A 254 2.14 -4.20 -6.64
CA CYS A 254 3.59 -3.98 -6.49
C CYS A 254 4.09 -4.19 -5.04
N LEU A 255 3.31 -3.82 -4.03
CA LEU A 255 3.65 -4.02 -2.61
C LEU A 255 3.58 -5.50 -2.18
N SER A 256 2.74 -6.28 -2.84
CA SER A 256 2.50 -7.70 -2.55
C SER A 256 3.45 -8.63 -3.28
N MET A 257 4.09 -8.18 -4.37
CA MET A 257 5.12 -8.93 -5.08
C MET A 257 6.44 -9.04 -4.30
N THR A 258 7.27 -10.01 -4.69
CA THR A 258 8.67 -10.03 -4.26
C THR A 258 9.41 -8.75 -4.67
N GLN A 259 10.39 -8.35 -3.86
CA GLN A 259 11.08 -7.05 -3.99
C GLN A 259 11.71 -6.82 -5.36
N GLU A 260 12.20 -7.88 -6.00
CA GLU A 260 12.84 -7.82 -7.31
C GLU A 260 11.88 -7.32 -8.40
N PHE A 261 10.62 -7.77 -8.39
CA PHE A 261 9.62 -7.38 -9.38
C PHE A 261 8.86 -6.11 -8.98
N GLY A 262 8.40 -6.05 -7.72
CA GLY A 262 7.43 -5.04 -7.29
C GLY A 262 7.99 -3.61 -7.21
N ILE A 263 9.23 -3.44 -6.72
CA ILE A 263 9.79 -2.09 -6.49
C ILE A 263 10.08 -1.37 -7.81
N GLY A 264 10.65 -2.09 -8.79
CA GLY A 264 10.94 -1.54 -10.11
C GLY A 264 9.66 -1.16 -10.85
N ALA A 265 8.70 -2.09 -10.90
CA ALA A 265 7.41 -1.88 -11.54
C ALA A 265 6.66 -0.69 -10.94
N GLY A 266 6.53 -0.62 -9.60
CA GLY A 266 5.76 0.46 -8.99
C GLY A 266 6.40 1.84 -9.12
N LYS A 267 7.73 1.95 -9.25
CA LYS A 267 8.40 3.21 -9.62
C LYS A 267 8.10 3.61 -11.07
N ALA A 268 8.14 2.65 -11.99
CA ALA A 268 7.83 2.90 -13.40
C ALA A 268 6.36 3.33 -13.58
N TYR A 269 5.42 2.64 -12.93
CA TYR A 269 4.01 3.02 -12.93
C TYR A 269 3.78 4.40 -12.31
N TRP A 270 4.41 4.72 -11.18
CA TRP A 270 4.27 6.05 -10.59
C TRP A 270 4.74 7.14 -11.56
N GLN A 271 5.89 6.95 -12.20
CA GLN A 271 6.41 7.90 -13.18
C GLN A 271 5.43 8.05 -14.36
N HIS A 272 4.99 6.95 -14.95
CA HIS A 272 4.14 6.95 -16.12
C HIS A 272 2.75 7.55 -15.87
N LEU A 273 2.14 7.24 -14.72
CA LEU A 273 0.76 7.62 -14.42
C LEU A 273 0.64 8.98 -13.73
N THR A 274 1.71 9.51 -13.12
CA THR A 274 1.62 10.75 -12.32
C THR A 274 2.57 11.86 -12.77
N LEU A 275 3.68 11.53 -13.43
CA LEU A 275 4.70 12.51 -13.83
C LEU A 275 4.72 12.77 -15.33
N GLU A 276 4.63 11.72 -16.13
CA GLU A 276 4.62 11.83 -17.60
C GLU A 276 3.35 12.51 -18.10
N ASP A 277 3.48 13.25 -19.20
CA ASP A 277 2.35 13.91 -19.84
C ASP A 277 1.63 12.90 -20.74
N THR A 278 0.60 12.28 -20.17
CA THR A 278 -0.23 11.27 -20.83
C THR A 278 -1.69 11.70 -20.76
N ASP A 279 -2.52 11.23 -21.71
CA ASP A 279 -3.96 11.55 -21.76
C ASP A 279 -4.74 11.06 -20.52
N TYR A 280 -4.14 10.18 -19.72
CA TYR A 280 -4.69 9.60 -18.50
C TYR A 280 -3.86 9.93 -17.26
N LYS A 281 -3.11 11.04 -17.27
CA LYS A 281 -2.33 11.49 -16.12
C LYS A 281 -3.24 11.63 -14.89
N ILE A 282 -2.80 11.02 -13.80
CA ILE A 282 -3.53 10.92 -12.53
C ILE A 282 -2.92 11.92 -11.54
N GLU A 283 -3.76 12.76 -10.96
CA GLU A 283 -3.41 13.53 -9.76
C GLU A 283 -3.56 12.64 -8.53
N PRO A 284 -2.46 12.28 -7.83
CA PRO A 284 -2.54 11.36 -6.71
C PRO A 284 -3.25 11.99 -5.51
N ASP A 285 -4.10 11.22 -4.84
CA ASP A 285 -4.67 11.58 -3.55
C ASP A 285 -3.73 11.26 -2.37
N GLY A 286 -4.11 11.71 -1.16
CA GLY A 286 -3.31 11.44 0.04
C GLY A 286 -3.07 9.95 0.33
N GLY A 287 -4.03 9.08 -0.04
CA GLY A 287 -3.95 7.64 0.16
C GLY A 287 -2.91 6.98 -0.75
N THR A 288 -2.95 7.30 -2.04
CA THR A 288 -2.03 6.81 -3.07
C THR A 288 -0.61 7.33 -2.83
N TYR A 289 -0.42 8.60 -2.44
CA TYR A 289 0.88 9.10 -2.00
C TYR A 289 1.47 8.25 -0.86
N HIS A 290 0.69 7.94 0.18
CA HIS A 290 1.20 7.12 1.29
C HIS A 290 1.51 5.68 0.88
N GLN A 291 0.75 5.12 -0.06
CA GLN A 291 1.02 3.78 -0.58
C GLN A 291 2.33 3.77 -1.37
N TYR A 292 2.57 4.77 -2.21
CA TYR A 292 3.84 4.92 -2.92
C TYR A 292 5.02 5.17 -1.96
N LEU A 293 4.87 6.02 -0.94
CA LEU A 293 5.89 6.19 0.10
C LEU A 293 6.22 4.86 0.82
N ARG A 294 5.24 3.96 1.02
CA ARG A 294 5.49 2.62 1.58
C ARG A 294 6.26 1.72 0.62
N LEU A 295 6.00 1.82 -0.68
CA LEU A 295 6.77 1.11 -1.71
C LEU A 295 8.23 1.61 -1.71
N LEU A 296 8.45 2.93 -1.68
CA LEU A 296 9.78 3.53 -1.59
C LEU A 296 10.51 3.13 -0.30
N ARG A 297 9.78 2.94 0.81
CA ARG A 297 10.31 2.41 2.06
C ARG A 297 10.79 0.96 1.92
N LEU A 298 10.09 0.12 1.15
CA LEU A 298 10.56 -1.24 0.84
C LEU A 298 11.81 -1.20 -0.04
N GLY A 299 11.81 -0.33 -1.05
CA GLY A 299 12.96 -0.12 -1.95
C GLY A 299 14.07 0.77 -1.42
N HIS A 300 14.12 1.04 -0.11
CA HIS A 300 15.15 1.84 0.55
C HIS A 300 15.48 3.14 -0.19
N SER A 301 14.47 3.85 -0.70
CA SER A 301 14.66 4.97 -1.63
C SER A 301 14.42 6.31 -0.93
N SER A 302 15.31 6.68 0.01
CA SER A 302 15.13 7.91 0.81
C SER A 302 15.13 9.20 -0.02
N ARG A 303 15.90 9.24 -1.11
CA ARG A 303 15.95 10.37 -2.04
C ARG A 303 14.60 10.59 -2.74
N LEU A 304 14.05 9.53 -3.33
CA LEU A 304 12.75 9.62 -3.99
C LEU A 304 11.62 9.96 -3.01
N ALA A 305 11.70 9.49 -1.76
CA ALA A 305 10.71 9.86 -0.74
C ALA A 305 10.74 11.36 -0.42
N LEU A 306 11.95 11.96 -0.37
CA LEU A 306 12.10 13.40 -0.25
C LEU A 306 11.57 14.14 -1.49
N ASP A 307 11.89 13.67 -2.69
CA ASP A 307 11.45 14.30 -3.94
C ASP A 307 9.92 14.26 -4.10
N VAL A 308 9.27 13.15 -3.73
CA VAL A 308 7.79 13.05 -3.73
C VAL A 308 7.17 14.05 -2.76
N ILE A 309 7.69 14.16 -1.54
CA ILE A 309 7.14 15.13 -0.58
C ILE A 309 7.35 16.54 -1.09
N ARG A 310 8.58 16.88 -1.50
CA ARG A 310 8.93 18.24 -1.94
C ARG A 310 8.20 18.68 -3.20
N ASN A 311 8.18 17.83 -4.23
CA ASN A 311 7.81 18.24 -5.58
C ASN A 311 6.34 17.92 -5.90
N GLN A 312 5.68 17.06 -5.13
CA GLN A 312 4.29 16.65 -5.39
C GLN A 312 3.39 16.94 -4.19
N MET A 313 3.71 16.41 -3.00
CA MET A 313 2.79 16.52 -1.85
C MET A 313 2.70 17.93 -1.25
N VAL A 314 3.82 18.66 -1.17
CA VAL A 314 3.84 20.04 -0.65
C VAL A 314 3.06 20.99 -1.57
N PRO A 315 3.32 21.03 -2.90
CA PRO A 315 2.52 21.85 -3.82
C PRO A 315 1.03 21.46 -3.82
N ALA A 316 0.72 20.17 -3.73
CA ALA A 316 -0.67 19.70 -3.67
C ALA A 316 -1.34 19.93 -2.29
N GLN A 317 -0.63 20.49 -1.31
CA GLN A 317 -1.10 20.68 0.07
C GLN A 317 -1.63 19.38 0.72
N MET A 318 -1.04 18.23 0.35
CA MET A 318 -1.45 16.90 0.82
C MET A 318 -0.48 16.30 1.86
N THR A 319 0.35 17.13 2.49
CA THR A 319 1.26 16.68 3.54
C THR A 319 0.57 16.57 4.90
N GLU A 320 0.71 15.42 5.54
CA GLU A 320 0.28 15.20 6.93
C GLU A 320 1.43 14.60 7.76
N GLY A 321 1.29 14.58 9.08
CA GLY A 321 2.30 14.00 9.98
C GLY A 321 2.66 12.54 9.63
N ARG A 322 1.71 11.77 9.11
CA ARG A 322 1.94 10.40 8.63
C ARG A 322 2.85 10.36 7.41
N SER A 323 2.76 11.31 6.48
CA SER A 323 3.60 11.41 5.28
C SER A 323 5.07 11.45 5.68
N PHE A 324 5.42 12.35 6.61
CA PHE A 324 6.78 12.47 7.14
C PHE A 324 7.21 11.27 7.96
N ARG A 325 6.30 10.67 8.75
CA ARG A 325 6.62 9.43 9.49
C ARG A 325 7.02 8.29 8.54
N ILE A 326 6.30 8.10 7.43
CA ILE A 326 6.65 7.07 6.43
C ILE A 326 7.98 7.43 5.76
N ALA A 327 8.19 8.69 5.37
CA ALA A 327 9.42 9.13 4.71
C ALA A 327 10.68 8.99 5.60
N PHE A 328 10.60 9.33 6.89
CA PHE A 328 11.71 9.06 7.82
C PHE A 328 11.94 7.55 8.01
N ALA A 329 10.90 6.73 7.95
CA ALA A 329 11.06 5.28 7.94
C ALA A 329 11.78 4.79 6.67
N CYS A 330 11.65 5.48 5.53
CA CYS A 330 12.49 5.23 4.35
C CYS A 330 13.97 5.52 4.67
N CYS A 331 14.28 6.66 5.30
CA CYS A 331 15.65 6.98 5.71
C CYS A 331 16.23 5.94 6.69
N LEU A 332 15.45 5.48 7.67
CA LEU A 332 15.89 4.45 8.62
C LEU A 332 16.28 3.13 7.96
N ARG A 333 15.58 2.75 6.88
CA ARG A 333 15.92 1.57 6.08
C ARG A 333 17.07 1.82 5.12
N ASP A 334 17.14 3.03 4.55
CA ASP A 334 18.19 3.48 3.63
C ASP A 334 19.46 4.00 4.35
N ARG A 335 19.70 3.55 5.59
CA ARG A 335 20.81 4.02 6.45
C ARG A 335 22.23 3.74 5.90
N LYS A 336 22.36 2.96 4.83
CA LYS A 336 23.64 2.70 4.16
C LYS A 336 23.94 3.72 3.05
N ASN A 337 22.96 4.53 2.67
CA ASN A 337 23.13 5.56 1.65
C ASN A 337 23.92 6.74 2.22
N ILE A 338 24.96 7.12 1.49
CA ILE A 338 25.85 8.25 1.81
C ILE A 338 25.08 9.56 2.02
N ASN A 339 23.96 9.76 1.32
CA ASN A 339 23.15 10.97 1.38
C ASN A 339 21.96 10.88 2.35
N VAL A 340 21.80 9.78 3.09
CA VAL A 340 20.59 9.55 3.90
C VAL A 340 20.35 10.65 4.94
N PHE A 341 21.42 11.19 5.52
CA PHE A 341 21.33 12.26 6.52
C PHE A 341 20.91 13.59 5.89
N LYS A 342 21.49 13.96 4.73
CA LYS A 342 21.03 15.11 3.94
C LYS A 342 19.55 15.00 3.56
N ASN A 343 19.13 13.80 3.12
CA ASN A 343 17.74 13.56 2.77
C ASN A 343 16.82 13.74 3.99
N ALA A 344 17.22 13.20 5.14
CA ALA A 344 16.48 13.35 6.40
C ALA A 344 16.39 14.82 6.87
N ASN A 345 17.46 15.60 6.73
CA ASN A 345 17.43 17.04 7.04
C ASN A 345 16.48 17.80 6.11
N GLY A 346 16.46 17.44 4.82
CA GLY A 346 15.50 18.01 3.86
C GLY A 346 14.05 17.70 4.25
N LEU A 347 13.76 16.46 4.67
CA LEU A 347 12.44 16.07 5.16
C LEU A 347 12.05 16.80 6.44
N LEU A 348 13.00 17.03 7.33
CA LEU A 348 12.77 17.75 8.59
C LEU A 348 12.40 19.21 8.33
N HIS A 349 13.09 19.87 7.39
CA HIS A 349 12.76 21.22 6.98
C HIS A 349 11.38 21.32 6.32
N LEU A 350 11.05 20.41 5.40
CA LEU A 350 9.71 20.36 4.80
C LEU A 350 8.62 20.11 5.85
N MET A 351 8.86 19.25 6.84
CA MET A 351 7.90 19.03 7.93
C MET A 351 7.67 20.28 8.76
N GLU A 352 8.74 21.07 8.95
CA GLU A 352 8.69 22.30 9.71
C GLU A 352 7.86 23.37 9.02
N THR A 353 7.97 23.51 7.70
CA THR A 353 7.23 24.52 6.93
C THR A 353 5.82 24.06 6.56
N SER A 354 5.63 22.77 6.28
CA SER A 354 4.34 22.24 5.80
C SER A 354 3.36 21.82 6.90
N LEU A 355 3.74 21.84 8.18
CA LEU A 355 2.85 21.52 9.30
C LEU A 355 2.85 22.63 10.36
N VAL A 356 1.69 22.91 10.95
CA VAL A 356 1.56 23.85 12.08
C VAL A 356 2.40 23.38 13.28
N LEU A 357 2.28 22.09 13.63
CA LEU A 357 3.13 21.43 14.62
C LEU A 357 3.87 20.27 13.98
N PRO A 358 5.17 20.10 14.29
CA PRO A 358 5.92 18.96 13.81
C PRO A 358 5.38 17.67 14.44
N PHE A 359 5.32 16.61 13.64
CA PHE A 359 4.74 15.35 14.10
C PHE A 359 5.72 14.58 15.00
N PRO A 360 5.44 14.35 16.30
CA PRO A 360 6.43 13.82 17.23
C PRO A 360 7.00 12.45 16.86
N GLN A 361 6.18 11.56 16.29
CA GLN A 361 6.65 10.23 15.87
C GLN A 361 7.63 10.31 14.69
N ALA A 362 7.48 11.31 13.81
CA ALA A 362 8.42 11.57 12.72
C ALA A 362 9.74 12.12 13.27
N LEU A 363 9.70 13.05 14.24
CA LEU A 363 10.89 13.52 14.96
C LEU A 363 11.61 12.39 15.69
N GLY A 364 10.87 11.48 16.32
CA GLY A 364 11.42 10.28 16.94
C GLY A 364 12.18 9.40 15.95
N ALA A 365 11.62 9.17 14.76
CA ALA A 365 12.29 8.40 13.69
C ALA A 365 13.57 9.09 13.18
N TYR A 366 13.59 10.42 13.10
CA TYR A 366 14.79 11.19 12.78
C TYR A 366 15.87 11.04 13.87
N LEU A 367 15.51 11.18 15.14
CA LEU A 367 16.43 11.00 16.26
C LEU A 367 17.00 9.57 16.33
N ASP A 368 16.18 8.56 16.02
CA ASP A 368 16.63 7.18 15.90
C ASP A 368 17.65 7.00 14.77
N LEU A 369 17.46 7.66 13.63
CA LEU A 369 18.43 7.63 12.53
C LEU A 369 19.77 8.24 12.97
N VAL A 370 19.74 9.41 13.61
CA VAL A 370 20.94 10.09 14.13
C VAL A 370 21.70 9.19 15.10
N ARG A 371 21.00 8.53 16.03
CA ARG A 371 21.61 7.56 16.95
C ARG A 371 22.24 6.38 16.22
N ILE A 372 21.49 5.74 15.31
CA ILE A 372 21.97 4.57 14.54
C ILE A 372 23.22 4.91 13.71
N LEU A 373 23.26 6.09 13.10
CA LEU A 373 24.43 6.56 12.36
C LEU A 373 25.61 6.84 13.31
N GLY A 374 25.36 7.50 14.43
CA GLY A 374 26.37 7.82 15.46
C GLY A 374 27.00 6.59 16.11
N ASP A 375 26.24 5.51 16.25
CA ASP A 375 26.71 4.22 16.79
C ASP A 375 27.53 3.41 15.77
N ARG A 376 27.64 3.86 14.52
CA ARG A 376 28.34 3.18 13.42
C ARG A 376 29.42 4.05 12.78
N PRO A 377 30.64 4.09 13.36
CA PRO A 377 31.73 4.94 12.87
C PRO A 377 32.08 4.74 11.40
N GLN A 378 31.95 3.52 10.87
CA GLN A 378 32.25 3.20 9.47
C GLN A 378 31.34 3.93 8.48
N LEU A 379 30.06 4.14 8.84
CA LEU A 379 29.11 4.85 7.98
C LEU A 379 29.43 6.35 7.94
N LEU A 380 29.84 6.91 9.09
CA LEU A 380 30.15 8.33 9.23
C LEU A 380 31.26 8.78 8.30
N MET A 381 32.27 7.94 8.04
CA MET A 381 33.39 8.32 7.16
C MET A 381 32.96 8.66 5.74
N SER A 382 31.88 8.06 5.27
CA SER A 382 31.34 8.26 3.92
C SER A 382 30.10 9.17 3.92
N LEU A 383 29.55 9.50 5.09
CA LEU A 383 28.26 10.17 5.20
C LEU A 383 28.38 11.64 4.75
N SER A 384 27.52 12.03 3.82
CA SER A 384 27.43 13.41 3.36
C SER A 384 26.64 14.27 4.34
N GLY A 385 27.08 15.52 4.52
CA GLY A 385 26.35 16.51 5.33
C GLY A 385 26.75 16.56 6.80
N ILE A 386 27.90 15.97 7.14
CA ILE A 386 28.55 16.09 8.46
C ILE A 386 29.98 16.63 8.34
N ASP A 387 30.30 17.21 7.18
CA ASP A 387 31.58 17.84 6.90
C ASP A 387 31.68 19.08 7.79
N GLY A 388 32.47 19.00 8.86
CA GLY A 388 32.76 20.14 9.73
C GLY A 388 33.59 21.20 8.99
N ASN A 389 34.22 22.13 9.72
CA ASN A 389 35.02 23.25 9.19
C ASN A 389 36.30 22.88 8.37
N GLY A 390 36.33 21.78 7.61
CA GLY A 390 37.40 21.42 6.66
C GLY A 390 38.74 21.02 7.29
N LYS A 391 38.91 21.13 8.61
CA LYS A 391 40.14 20.75 9.31
C LYS A 391 40.16 19.24 9.55
N ARG A 392 41.04 18.52 8.83
CA ARG A 392 41.38 17.13 9.16
C ARG A 392 41.84 17.08 10.63
N PRO A 393 41.31 16.17 11.46
CA PRO A 393 41.72 16.06 12.84
C PRO A 393 43.22 15.80 12.95
N ALA A 394 43.88 16.54 13.84
CA ALA A 394 45.17 16.14 14.36
C ALA A 394 44.93 15.01 15.38
N GLY A 395 44.95 13.74 14.94
CA GLY A 395 44.75 12.59 15.82
C GLY A 395 44.55 11.25 15.09
N GLY A 396 44.57 10.15 15.87
CA GLY A 396 44.32 8.80 15.36
C GLY A 396 42.83 8.54 15.02
N LEU A 397 42.54 7.36 14.46
CA LEU A 397 41.21 6.98 13.93
C LEU A 397 40.06 7.15 14.95
N SER A 398 40.33 6.93 16.24
CA SER A 398 39.36 7.13 17.32
C SER A 398 38.94 8.60 17.48
N ALA A 399 39.91 9.52 17.41
CA ALA A 399 39.65 10.96 17.49
C ALA A 399 38.85 11.45 16.27
N LEU A 400 39.14 10.91 15.08
CA LEU A 400 38.35 11.18 13.87
C LEU A 400 36.91 10.68 14.03
N GLY A 401 36.72 9.44 14.49
CA GLY A 401 35.39 8.88 14.74
C GLY A 401 34.56 9.71 15.73
N GLN A 402 35.20 10.17 16.82
CA GLN A 402 34.57 11.05 17.80
C GLN A 402 34.18 12.41 17.19
N GLN A 403 35.06 13.02 16.40
CA GLN A 403 34.77 14.28 15.72
C GLN A 403 33.60 14.15 14.73
N LEU A 404 33.57 13.07 13.93
CA LEU A 404 32.49 12.82 12.99
C LEU A 404 31.14 12.61 13.71
N ARG A 405 31.15 11.87 14.83
CA ARG A 405 29.96 11.71 15.67
C ARG A 405 29.49 13.05 16.23
N LEU A 406 30.41 13.88 16.71
CA LEU A 406 30.08 15.21 17.21
C LEU A 406 29.46 16.07 16.11
N ASN A 407 30.06 16.11 14.91
CA ASN A 407 29.52 16.86 13.77
C ASN A 407 28.11 16.41 13.42
N LEU A 408 27.87 15.09 13.35
CA LEU A 408 26.53 14.53 13.11
C LEU A 408 25.53 15.05 14.15
N GLN A 409 25.88 14.95 15.44
CA GLN A 409 25.01 15.35 16.54
C GLN A 409 24.74 16.86 16.53
N THR A 410 25.74 17.70 16.28
CA THR A 410 25.59 19.16 16.23
C THR A 410 24.76 19.59 15.03
N THR A 411 25.02 19.06 13.84
CA THR A 411 24.22 19.35 12.64
C THR A 411 22.78 18.87 12.81
N ALA A 412 22.59 17.70 13.42
CA ALA A 412 21.24 17.19 13.67
C ALA A 412 20.47 18.07 14.65
N LEU A 413 21.13 18.54 15.72
CA LEU A 413 20.52 19.44 16.70
C LEU A 413 20.15 20.79 16.08
N GLU A 414 21.03 21.36 15.25
CA GLU A 414 20.74 22.60 14.52
C GLU A 414 19.50 22.48 13.65
N ALA A 415 19.36 21.38 12.90
CA ALA A 415 18.19 21.13 12.07
C ALA A 415 16.90 20.90 12.90
N LEU A 416 17.01 20.35 14.11
CA LEU A 416 15.86 20.09 15.00
C LEU A 416 15.33 21.33 15.71
N ARG A 417 16.17 22.33 15.98
CA ARG A 417 15.84 23.50 16.81
C ARG A 417 14.49 24.16 16.47
N PRO A 418 14.15 24.45 15.20
CA PRO A 418 12.88 25.08 14.86
C PRO A 418 11.67 24.21 15.24
N CYS A 419 11.72 22.91 14.93
CA CYS A 419 10.67 21.96 15.31
C CYS A 419 10.52 21.87 16.83
N ILE A 420 11.63 21.82 17.55
CA ILE A 420 11.63 21.74 19.02
C ILE A 420 11.05 23.02 19.63
N ALA A 421 11.38 24.20 19.10
CA ALA A 421 10.77 25.45 19.56
C ALA A 421 9.24 25.47 19.33
N LYS A 422 8.75 25.03 18.17
CA LYS A 422 7.30 24.92 17.91
C LYS A 422 6.62 23.97 18.90
N LEU A 423 7.24 22.81 19.14
CA LEU A 423 6.68 21.81 20.04
C LEU A 423 6.72 22.25 21.52
N ASP A 424 7.82 22.88 21.93
CA ASP A 424 8.02 23.44 23.27
C ASP A 424 6.96 24.49 23.59
N LYS A 425 6.76 25.45 22.69
CA LYS A 425 5.73 26.50 22.80
C LYS A 425 4.32 25.90 22.92
N ALA A 426 3.99 24.92 22.07
CA ALA A 426 2.70 24.25 22.13
C ALA A 426 2.52 23.46 23.43
N MET A 427 3.56 22.80 23.92
CA MET A 427 3.52 22.09 25.21
C MET A 427 3.32 23.05 26.39
N GLU A 428 3.91 24.24 26.37
CA GLU A 428 3.77 25.22 27.46
C GLU A 428 2.43 25.96 27.45
N GLN A 429 2.01 26.43 26.28
CA GLN A 429 0.94 27.41 26.12
C GLN A 429 -0.29 26.86 25.36
N GLY A 430 -0.15 25.71 24.72
CA GLY A 430 -1.21 25.07 23.96
C GLY A 430 -2.28 24.45 24.84
N LEU A 431 -3.48 24.32 24.27
CA LEU A 431 -4.59 23.64 24.92
C LEU A 431 -4.29 22.13 25.02
N VAL A 432 -4.60 21.56 26.18
CA VAL A 432 -4.43 20.13 26.45
C VAL A 432 -5.81 19.49 26.57
N SER A 433 -6.10 18.53 25.71
CA SER A 433 -7.36 17.78 25.69
C SER A 433 -7.10 16.28 25.94
N PRO A 434 -8.04 15.54 26.53
CA PRO A 434 -7.88 14.09 26.69
C PRO A 434 -7.86 13.39 25.33
N VAL A 435 -7.09 12.30 25.21
CA VAL A 435 -7.14 11.46 24.01
C VAL A 435 -8.56 10.87 23.85
N PRO A 436 -9.20 10.99 22.68
CA PRO A 436 -10.51 10.39 22.46
C PRO A 436 -10.47 8.88 22.75
N VAL A 437 -11.45 8.38 23.51
CA VAL A 437 -11.63 6.93 23.68
C VAL A 437 -11.94 6.35 22.30
N GLU A 438 -11.14 5.40 21.82
CA GLU A 438 -11.39 4.73 20.55
C GLU A 438 -12.78 4.07 20.57
N GLY A 439 -13.75 4.71 19.93
CA GLY A 439 -15.14 4.30 19.91
C GLY A 439 -15.92 5.03 18.82
N ARG A 440 -16.21 4.31 17.73
CA ARG A 440 -17.12 4.62 16.61
C ARG A 440 -17.42 6.11 16.33
N GLY A 441 -16.76 6.64 15.30
CA GLY A 441 -17.40 7.55 14.34
C GLY A 441 -17.69 8.98 14.80
N ILE A 442 -16.88 9.55 15.68
CA ILE A 442 -16.99 10.99 16.01
C ILE A 442 -16.28 11.80 14.92
N ARG A 443 -17.07 12.55 14.14
CA ARG A 443 -16.58 13.61 13.24
C ARG A 443 -15.75 14.59 14.07
N SER A 444 -14.48 14.75 13.74
CA SER A 444 -13.56 15.66 14.42
C SER A 444 -14.09 17.10 14.35
N ASN A 445 -14.23 17.75 15.51
CA ASN A 445 -14.27 19.21 15.57
C ASN A 445 -12.93 19.76 15.02
N SER A 446 -12.97 20.90 14.33
CA SER A 446 -11.81 21.57 13.71
C SER A 446 -10.67 21.91 14.68
N SER A 447 -10.93 21.98 16.00
CA SER A 447 -9.94 22.33 17.01
C SER A 447 -8.84 21.28 17.24
N ASN A 448 -9.02 20.05 16.75
CA ASN A 448 -8.07 18.94 16.94
C ASN A 448 -7.24 18.61 15.68
N GLU A 449 -7.46 19.29 14.56
CA GLU A 449 -6.86 18.93 13.26
C GLU A 449 -5.33 18.94 13.29
N HIS A 450 -4.72 19.84 14.06
CA HIS A 450 -3.27 19.97 14.19
C HIS A 450 -2.72 19.48 15.53
N ALA A 451 -3.55 18.84 16.36
CA ALA A 451 -3.13 18.39 17.68
C ALA A 451 -2.19 17.19 17.60
N VAL A 452 -1.20 17.14 18.51
CA VAL A 452 -0.21 16.05 18.58
C VAL A 452 -0.28 15.32 19.91
N SER A 453 0.15 14.05 19.94
CA SER A 453 0.21 13.28 21.18
C SER A 453 1.19 13.90 22.17
N GLY A 454 0.71 14.27 23.36
CA GLY A 454 1.53 14.82 24.43
C GLY A 454 2.60 13.85 24.92
N LYS A 455 2.28 12.56 24.98
CA LYS A 455 3.23 11.49 25.36
C LYS A 455 4.40 11.39 24.39
N GLU A 456 4.12 11.37 23.09
CA GLU A 456 5.18 11.29 22.08
C GLU A 456 5.98 12.60 22.03
N ALA A 457 5.33 13.76 22.22
CA ALA A 457 6.02 15.05 22.32
C ALA A 457 7.00 15.10 23.50
N LEU A 458 6.59 14.65 24.70
CA LEU A 458 7.47 14.53 25.87
C LEU A 458 8.67 13.65 25.59
N LYS A 459 8.43 12.49 24.96
CA LYS A 459 9.50 11.54 24.61
C LYS A 459 10.52 12.21 23.69
N VAL A 460 10.07 12.93 22.67
CA VAL A 460 10.96 13.67 21.75
C VAL A 460 11.76 14.73 22.49
N LEU A 461 11.12 15.59 23.29
CA LEU A 461 11.79 16.67 24.03
C LEU A 461 12.83 16.13 25.02
N ALA A 462 12.51 15.05 25.72
CA ALA A 462 13.45 14.36 26.60
C ALA A 462 14.62 13.71 25.82
N THR A 463 14.35 13.15 24.64
CA THR A 463 15.38 12.54 23.78
C THR A 463 16.33 13.60 23.20
N VAL A 464 15.81 14.76 22.78
CA VAL A 464 16.64 15.89 22.34
C VAL A 464 17.51 16.41 23.46
N ARG A 465 16.99 16.50 24.69
CA ARG A 465 17.82 16.83 25.85
C ARG A 465 18.96 15.81 26.03
N GLY A 466 18.67 14.51 25.90
CA GLY A 466 19.69 13.46 25.93
C GLY A 466 20.78 13.67 24.86
N LEU A 467 20.38 14.02 23.63
CA LEU A 467 21.31 14.37 22.55
C LEU A 467 22.20 15.58 22.92
N ILE A 468 21.62 16.62 23.54
CA ILE A 468 22.38 17.80 24.01
C ILE A 468 23.37 17.39 25.11
N ASP A 469 22.95 16.55 26.06
CA ASP A 469 23.80 16.08 27.15
C ASP A 469 24.98 15.22 26.62
N ASP A 470 24.74 14.40 25.59
CA ASP A 470 25.79 13.65 24.87
C ASP A 470 26.82 14.58 24.20
N ILE A 471 26.34 15.65 23.54
CA ILE A 471 27.23 16.67 22.95
C ILE A 471 28.08 17.33 24.03
N LEU A 472 27.51 17.61 25.21
CA LEU A 472 28.15 18.30 26.33
C LEU A 472 29.17 17.46 27.12
N MET A 473 29.31 16.17 26.82
CA MET A 473 30.24 15.26 27.50
C MET A 473 31.67 15.84 27.57
N PRO A 474 32.44 15.58 28.65
CA PRO A 474 33.80 16.12 28.82
C PRO A 474 34.74 15.80 27.64
N ALA A 475 34.55 14.65 27.00
CA ALA A 475 35.34 14.22 25.85
C ALA A 475 35.22 15.19 24.65
N ASN A 476 34.11 15.91 24.51
CA ASN A 476 33.88 16.87 23.43
C ASN A 476 34.30 18.30 23.79
N SER A 477 34.76 18.54 25.02
CA SER A 477 35.02 19.88 25.55
C SER A 477 36.03 20.71 24.76
N LYS A 478 37.01 20.06 24.12
CA LYS A 478 38.04 20.71 23.29
C LYS A 478 37.58 20.98 21.86
N LEU A 479 36.49 20.35 21.42
CA LEU A 479 35.95 20.44 20.07
C LEU A 479 34.83 21.48 19.95
N LEU A 480 34.29 21.95 21.07
CA LEU A 480 33.21 22.94 21.13
C LEU A 480 33.73 24.31 21.58
N SER A 481 33.18 25.38 21.00
CA SER A 481 33.44 26.74 21.46
C SER A 481 32.83 26.97 22.85
N LYS A 482 33.39 27.91 23.63
CA LYS A 482 32.86 28.26 24.96
C LYS A 482 31.42 28.78 24.89
N GLU A 483 31.11 29.58 23.86
CA GLU A 483 29.80 30.16 23.62
C GLU A 483 28.76 29.08 23.29
N THR A 484 29.07 28.23 22.32
CA THR A 484 28.19 27.10 21.94
C THR A 484 27.94 26.20 23.15
N ARG A 485 28.96 25.92 23.94
CA ARG A 485 28.81 25.11 25.15
C ARG A 485 27.93 25.77 26.22
N ALA A 486 28.01 27.09 26.40
CA ALA A 486 27.15 27.82 27.32
C ALA A 486 25.69 27.81 26.85
N GLN A 487 25.47 27.98 25.55
CA GLN A 487 24.14 27.92 24.93
C GLN A 487 23.50 26.53 25.09
N LEU A 488 24.23 25.45 24.78
CA LEU A 488 23.75 24.08 24.95
C LEU A 488 23.43 23.74 26.41
N LYS A 489 24.21 24.24 27.37
CA LYS A 489 23.91 24.09 28.81
C LYS A 489 22.62 24.81 29.22
N LYS A 490 22.28 25.92 28.56
CA LYS A 490 20.99 26.60 28.78
C LYS A 490 19.85 25.76 28.21
N GLU A 491 19.95 25.35 26.94
CA GLU A 491 18.94 24.51 26.27
C GLU A 491 18.64 23.20 27.03
N SER A 492 19.68 22.49 27.51
CA SER A 492 19.49 21.27 28.32
C SER A 492 18.77 21.53 29.64
N ARG A 493 19.04 22.68 30.30
CA ARG A 493 18.35 23.06 31.53
C ARG A 493 16.89 23.39 31.27
N ASP A 494 16.59 24.09 30.20
CA ASP A 494 15.22 24.49 29.86
C ASP A 494 14.36 23.24 29.55
N LEU A 495 14.91 22.28 28.80
CA LEU A 495 14.22 21.02 28.48
C LEU A 495 14.10 20.05 29.66
N ARG A 496 14.83 20.26 30.77
CA ARG A 496 14.82 19.36 31.94
C ARG A 496 13.44 19.18 32.56
N ARG A 497 12.55 20.16 32.41
CA ARG A 497 11.17 20.12 32.91
C ARG A 497 10.37 18.93 32.36
N TYR A 498 10.62 18.51 31.12
CA TYR A 498 9.88 17.41 30.48
C TYR A 498 10.22 16.02 31.03
N SER A 499 11.22 15.91 31.91
CA SER A 499 11.52 14.69 32.65
C SER A 499 10.85 14.63 34.04
N ASN A 500 10.10 15.68 34.43
CA ASN A 500 9.44 15.73 35.74
C ASN A 500 8.16 14.87 35.75
N ALA A 501 8.02 13.98 36.73
CA ALA A 501 6.86 13.09 36.88
C ALA A 501 5.50 13.80 36.82
N LYS A 502 5.39 15.02 37.39
CA LYS A 502 4.14 15.80 37.33
C LYS A 502 3.79 16.21 35.90
N ILE A 503 4.78 16.63 35.13
CA ILE A 503 4.62 16.99 33.71
C ILE A 503 4.35 15.72 32.89
N THR A 504 5.06 14.63 33.15
CA THR A 504 4.82 13.34 32.50
C THR A 504 3.37 12.88 32.66
N ASN A 505 2.83 12.94 33.88
CA ASN A 505 1.45 12.56 34.14
C ASN A 505 0.43 13.50 33.46
N LYS A 506 0.74 14.80 33.33
CA LYS A 506 -0.13 15.77 32.63
C LYS A 506 -0.31 15.42 31.14
N TYR A 507 0.72 14.93 30.47
CA TYR A 507 0.69 14.71 29.02
C TYR A 507 0.61 13.24 28.56
N LYS A 508 0.61 12.29 29.51
CA LYS A 508 0.66 10.85 29.21
C LYS A 508 -0.49 10.37 28.31
N ASP A 509 -1.70 10.87 28.56
CA ASP A 509 -2.93 10.46 27.88
C ASP A 509 -3.69 11.69 27.33
N SER A 510 -2.93 12.65 26.77
CA SER A 510 -3.48 13.88 26.22
C SER A 510 -3.00 14.21 24.80
N LEU A 511 -3.80 15.05 24.14
CA LEU A 511 -3.47 15.75 22.92
C LEU A 511 -3.11 17.20 23.25
N VAL A 512 -2.15 17.73 22.50
CA VAL A 512 -1.65 19.10 22.64
C VAL A 512 -1.92 19.84 21.34
N SER A 513 -2.75 20.86 21.40
CA SER A 513 -3.09 21.71 20.25
C SER A 513 -2.07 22.84 20.09
N PRO A 514 -1.86 23.33 18.85
CA PRO A 514 -1.06 24.53 18.64
C PRO A 514 -1.67 25.75 19.33
N THR A 515 -0.84 26.75 19.62
CA THR A 515 -1.35 28.06 20.05
C THR A 515 -1.97 28.82 18.87
N SER A 516 -2.86 29.77 19.16
CA SER A 516 -3.47 30.61 18.12
C SER A 516 -2.42 31.35 17.28
N GLU A 517 -1.33 31.80 17.90
CA GLU A 517 -0.21 32.44 17.21
C GLU A 517 0.49 31.50 16.22
N GLN A 518 0.64 30.23 16.56
CA GLN A 518 1.26 29.23 15.65
C GLN A 518 0.37 28.95 14.45
N VAL A 519 -0.95 28.87 14.65
CA VAL A 519 -1.92 28.69 13.57
C VAL A 519 -1.94 29.91 12.64
N LEU A 520 -1.91 31.12 13.20
CA LEU A 520 -1.86 32.36 12.42
C LEU A 520 -0.56 32.47 11.62
N ALA A 521 0.60 32.28 12.25
CA ALA A 521 1.89 32.32 11.57
C ALA A 521 1.99 31.32 10.42
N TYR A 522 1.41 30.12 10.59
CA TYR A 522 1.35 29.13 9.51
C TYR A 522 0.46 29.59 8.34
N LYS A 523 -0.71 30.18 8.63
CA LYS A 523 -1.60 30.72 7.59
C LYS A 523 -0.93 31.85 6.82
N ASP A 524 -0.26 32.77 7.51
CA ASP A 524 0.45 33.89 6.89
C ASP A 524 1.58 33.38 5.98
N GLN A 525 2.30 32.34 6.39
CA GLN A 525 3.34 31.70 5.57
C GLN A 525 2.75 31.07 4.29
N GLN A 526 1.63 30.35 4.40
CA GLN A 526 0.95 29.74 3.25
C GLN A 526 0.45 30.79 2.25
N VAL A 527 -0.05 31.93 2.73
CA VAL A 527 -0.49 33.04 1.87
C VAL A 527 0.69 33.69 1.15
N ALA A 528 1.81 33.91 1.85
CA ALA A 528 3.01 34.50 1.26
C ALA A 528 3.63 33.59 0.18
N GLU A 529 3.66 32.28 0.41
CA GLU A 529 4.15 31.30 -0.57
C GLU A 529 3.21 31.22 -1.79
N GLY A 530 1.88 31.24 -1.58
CA GLY A 530 0.91 31.25 -2.68
C GLY A 530 0.84 32.55 -3.49
N SER A 531 1.29 33.69 -2.96
CA SER A 531 1.36 34.96 -3.71
C SER A 531 2.58 35.09 -4.62
N LEU A 532 3.60 34.25 -4.45
CA LEU A 532 4.81 34.27 -5.27
C LEU A 532 4.70 33.43 -6.55
N ASP A 533 3.64 32.63 -6.69
CA ASP A 533 3.38 31.77 -7.85
C ASP A 533 2.38 32.39 -8.86
N VAL A 534 2.07 33.70 -8.76
CA VAL A 534 1.08 34.40 -9.61
C VAL A 534 1.70 35.44 -10.58
N ASP A 535 3.03 35.57 -10.62
CA ASP A 535 3.72 36.48 -11.56
C ASP A 535 4.46 35.75 -12.70
#